data_AF-A0AAV9MUE3-F1
#
_entry.id   AF-A0AAV9MUE3-F1
#
_cell.length_a   1.000
_cell.length_b   1.000
_cell.length_c   1.000
_cell.angle_alpha   90.00
_cell.angle_beta   90.00
_cell.angle_gamma   90.00
#
_symmetry.space_group_name_H-M   'P 1'
#
loop_
_entity.id
_entity.type
_entity.pdbx_description
1 polymer ?
#
loop_
_entity_poly.entity_id
_entity_poly.type
_entity_poly.pdbx_seq_one_letter_code
_entity_poly.pdbx_strand_id
1 'polypeptide(L)'
;MSTLSCLLIAVLSIFPTSLLAISLDVDDTGSILRAAREAAHSVISLYNGNTTSGTLGKWPYPPYFWWESGASWNGMIEYYHYTKDPQYLNITYQGLLSQVGPEYDFNMPSEAFDEGNDDQGFWVFAAMSAAEYSFPQPPAPFPPWVQIAQNAWESCAVRWNTSGCHGGLKWQFHAENAGWYYKSTISNGCFFQLSARLARYTGNATYLLWANTIWDWTRGVGLIDDMYNVYDGTDELLNCTAVDHHQWSYNVGAFLYGAAVLQNYTNSSHIWMDRTLGLLDSVNSFVTPFKNSTNMIFEAACELKQTCNIDQLSMKAFLVRWLAGTSLMAPFTAGRVGEILRTSAKGAAASCTGAPSGNTCGSKWYIGGWDGTAGLGQQLSAMEVMYALLVNETDPPANALSISIQPAPSISVSATASTQPSDTSRPLHDGTGPGLRERAHRRVPMIVSTLLILLGVS
;
A
#
# COMPACT_ATOMS: atom_id res chain seq x y z
N MET A 1 -12.72 78.27 -8.49
CA MET A 1 -13.23 77.30 -9.49
C MET A 1 -12.10 76.30 -9.73
N SER A 2 -11.97 75.32 -8.84
CA SER A 2 -12.21 73.89 -9.07
C SER A 2 -11.28 73.28 -10.13
N THR A 3 -10.21 72.64 -9.66
CA THR A 3 -9.34 71.74 -10.41
C THR A 3 -9.91 70.31 -10.29
N LEU A 4 -10.35 69.75 -11.41
CA LEU A 4 -10.93 68.41 -11.50
C LEU A 4 -9.78 67.39 -11.69
N SER A 5 -9.49 66.59 -10.67
CA SER A 5 -8.60 65.41 -10.80
C SER A 5 -9.43 64.21 -11.25
N CYS A 6 -9.17 63.72 -12.47
CA CYS A 6 -9.67 62.43 -12.95
C CYS A 6 -8.85 61.30 -12.29
N LEU A 7 -9.47 60.58 -11.35
CA LEU A 7 -8.95 59.32 -10.85
C LEU A 7 -9.36 58.21 -11.84
N LEU A 8 -8.41 57.66 -12.60
CA LEU A 8 -8.61 56.42 -13.34
C LEU A 8 -8.64 55.26 -12.33
N ILE A 9 -9.81 54.69 -12.07
CA ILE A 9 -9.94 53.43 -11.34
C ILE A 9 -9.65 52.31 -12.34
N ALA A 10 -8.45 51.75 -12.29
CA ALA A 10 -8.12 50.51 -12.99
C ALA A 10 -8.86 49.35 -12.31
N VAL A 11 -9.98 48.93 -12.88
CA VAL A 11 -10.68 47.71 -12.48
C VAL A 11 -9.83 46.53 -12.97
N LEU A 12 -8.96 46.01 -12.08
CA LEU A 12 -8.34 44.70 -12.30
C LEU A 12 -9.47 43.66 -12.34
N SER A 13 -9.78 43.20 -13.54
CA SER A 13 -10.64 42.04 -13.75
C SER A 13 -9.86 40.81 -13.29
N ILE A 14 -10.03 40.45 -12.01
CA ILE A 14 -9.61 39.15 -11.50
C ILE A 14 -10.54 38.15 -12.20
N PHE A 15 -10.08 37.56 -13.30
CA PHE A 15 -10.71 36.35 -13.81
C PHE A 15 -10.58 35.31 -12.68
N PRO A 16 -11.69 34.78 -12.13
CA PRO A 16 -11.57 33.62 -11.26
C PRO A 16 -10.97 32.54 -12.14
N THR A 17 -9.72 32.17 -11.88
CA THR A 17 -9.21 30.86 -12.30
C THR A 17 -10.22 29.88 -11.72
N SER A 18 -11.03 29.29 -12.58
CA SER A 18 -11.98 28.28 -12.16
C SER A 18 -11.15 27.20 -11.48
N LEU A 19 -11.33 27.01 -10.16
CA LEU A 19 -10.81 25.87 -9.43
C LEU A 19 -11.46 24.64 -10.06
N LEU A 20 -10.82 24.06 -11.07
CA LEU A 20 -11.36 22.91 -11.76
C LEU A 20 -11.04 21.69 -10.91
N ALA A 21 -12.04 21.25 -10.14
CA ALA A 21 -12.08 19.91 -9.61
C ALA A 21 -11.82 18.89 -10.73
N ILE A 22 -11.24 17.74 -10.41
CA ILE A 22 -11.23 16.63 -11.37
C ILE A 22 -12.69 16.29 -11.69
N SER A 23 -13.10 16.53 -12.94
CA SER A 23 -14.45 16.24 -13.40
C SER A 23 -14.57 14.76 -13.75
N LEU A 24 -15.52 14.07 -13.12
CA LEU A 24 -15.72 12.64 -13.31
C LEU A 24 -17.20 12.30 -13.50
N ASP A 25 -17.53 11.86 -14.71
CA ASP A 25 -18.69 11.03 -14.98
C ASP A 25 -18.26 9.55 -14.95
N VAL A 26 -18.83 8.78 -14.04
CA VAL A 26 -18.50 7.35 -13.84
C VAL A 26 -19.18 6.43 -14.87
N ASP A 27 -20.04 6.98 -15.72
CA ASP A 27 -20.73 6.26 -16.79
C ASP A 27 -20.15 6.58 -18.19
N ASP A 28 -19.15 7.47 -18.26
CA ASP A 28 -18.44 7.83 -19.49
C ASP A 28 -16.98 7.40 -19.42
N THR A 29 -16.60 6.34 -20.16
CA THR A 29 -15.22 5.84 -20.27
C THR A 29 -14.22 6.96 -20.61
N GLY A 30 -14.62 7.90 -21.48
CA GLY A 30 -13.78 9.05 -21.82
C GLY A 30 -13.49 9.97 -20.63
N SER A 31 -14.49 10.21 -19.77
CA SER A 31 -14.37 10.98 -18.54
C SER A 31 -13.51 10.27 -17.51
N ILE A 32 -13.67 8.95 -17.38
CA ILE A 32 -12.84 8.13 -16.49
C ILE A 32 -11.37 8.21 -16.90
N LEU A 33 -11.07 8.03 -18.19
CA LEU A 33 -9.70 8.12 -18.72
C LEU A 33 -9.07 9.50 -18.49
N ARG A 34 -9.82 10.59 -18.69
CA ARG A 34 -9.35 11.95 -18.42
C ARG A 34 -9.05 12.17 -16.93
N ALA A 35 -9.98 11.77 -16.06
CA ALA A 35 -9.82 11.90 -14.62
C ALA A 35 -8.62 11.10 -14.11
N ALA A 36 -8.47 9.85 -14.55
CA ALA A 36 -7.33 9.00 -14.21
C ALA A 36 -6.00 9.62 -14.67
N ARG A 37 -5.96 10.21 -15.88
CA ARG A 37 -4.76 10.90 -16.39
C ARG A 37 -4.38 12.12 -15.54
N GLU A 38 -5.35 12.94 -15.17
CA GLU A 38 -5.12 14.10 -14.30
C GLU A 38 -4.60 13.68 -12.93
N ALA A 39 -5.21 12.65 -12.33
CA ALA A 39 -4.75 12.11 -11.05
C ALA A 39 -3.36 11.47 -11.13
N ALA A 40 -3.04 10.76 -12.23
CA ALA A 40 -1.72 10.21 -12.48
C ALA A 40 -0.65 11.30 -12.62
N HIS A 41 -0.98 12.40 -13.28
CA HIS A 41 -0.12 13.58 -13.31
C HIS A 41 0.14 14.12 -11.90
N SER A 42 -0.88 14.18 -11.03
CA SER A 42 -0.71 14.63 -9.64
C SER A 42 0.25 13.72 -8.86
N VAL A 43 0.16 12.40 -9.00
CA VAL A 43 1.10 11.45 -8.37
C VAL A 43 2.54 11.69 -8.83
N ILE A 44 2.76 11.77 -10.15
CA ILE A 44 4.09 11.96 -10.74
C ILE A 44 4.65 13.36 -10.45
N SER A 45 3.81 14.38 -10.27
CA SER A 45 4.26 15.73 -9.95
C SER A 45 4.95 15.84 -8.57
N LEU A 46 4.68 14.88 -7.67
CA LEU A 46 5.34 14.78 -6.37
C LEU A 46 6.68 14.03 -6.44
N TYR A 47 6.98 13.39 -7.57
CA TYR A 47 8.19 12.61 -7.77
C TYR A 47 9.36 13.52 -8.19
N ASN A 48 10.48 13.44 -7.46
CA ASN A 48 11.70 14.18 -7.80
C ASN A 48 12.92 13.26 -8.02
N GLY A 49 12.75 11.93 -8.03
CA GLY A 49 13.86 10.97 -8.04
C GLY A 49 14.72 10.99 -9.30
N ASN A 50 14.24 11.60 -10.40
CA ASN A 50 15.02 11.81 -11.63
C ASN A 50 15.77 13.16 -11.66
N THR A 51 15.75 13.93 -10.58
CA THR A 51 16.49 15.19 -10.43
C THR A 51 17.82 14.97 -9.70
N THR A 52 18.74 15.95 -9.78
CA THR A 52 20.06 15.86 -9.13
C THR A 52 20.00 15.70 -7.61
N SER A 53 18.94 16.18 -6.97
CA SER A 53 18.73 16.07 -5.52
C SER A 53 17.88 14.87 -5.10
N GLY A 54 17.29 14.17 -6.07
CA GLY A 54 16.42 13.01 -5.82
C GLY A 54 17.20 11.70 -5.84
N THR A 55 16.51 10.62 -5.46
CA THR A 55 17.01 9.26 -5.63
C THR A 55 16.07 8.51 -6.58
N LEU A 56 16.63 7.93 -7.65
CA LEU A 56 15.84 7.26 -8.68
C LEU A 56 15.00 6.13 -8.09
N GLY A 57 13.71 6.13 -8.37
CA GLY A 57 12.74 5.17 -7.85
C GLY A 57 12.12 5.57 -6.51
N LYS A 58 12.59 6.62 -5.85
CA LYS A 58 12.05 7.08 -4.55
C LYS A 58 11.31 8.40 -4.70
N TRP A 59 10.10 8.46 -4.15
CA TRP A 59 9.51 9.75 -3.78
C TRP A 59 10.31 10.39 -2.62
N PRO A 60 10.24 11.72 -2.44
CA PRO A 60 11.08 12.42 -1.47
C PRO A 60 10.86 11.93 -0.03
N TYR A 61 11.95 11.59 0.65
CA TYR A 61 11.98 11.36 2.09
C TYR A 61 12.70 12.51 2.82
N PRO A 62 12.15 13.05 3.92
CA PRO A 62 10.78 12.87 4.41
C PRO A 62 9.73 13.56 3.50
N PRO A 63 8.44 13.15 3.55
CA PRO A 63 7.86 12.23 4.54
C PRO A 63 7.65 10.79 4.05
N TYR A 64 7.88 10.48 2.77
CA TYR A 64 7.47 9.19 2.20
C TYR A 64 8.55 8.13 2.40
N PHE A 65 8.22 7.06 3.13
CA PHE A 65 9.12 5.92 3.30
C PHE A 65 9.30 5.16 1.98
N TRP A 66 10.36 4.33 1.91
CA TRP A 66 10.76 3.65 0.69
C TRP A 66 9.66 2.75 0.10
N TRP A 67 8.89 2.05 0.95
CA TRP A 67 7.81 1.17 0.51
C TRP A 67 6.68 1.91 -0.22
N GLU A 68 6.36 3.15 0.16
CA GLU A 68 5.28 3.94 -0.46
C GLU A 68 5.65 4.28 -1.92
N SER A 69 6.95 4.35 -2.22
CA SER A 69 7.42 4.47 -3.60
C SER A 69 7.15 3.20 -4.41
N GLY A 70 7.43 2.01 -3.86
CA GLY A 70 7.09 0.74 -4.50
C GLY A 70 5.59 0.56 -4.72
N ALA A 71 4.80 0.93 -3.71
CA ALA A 71 3.34 0.93 -3.78
C ALA A 71 2.82 1.88 -4.87
N SER A 72 3.42 3.07 -4.99
CA SER A 72 3.09 4.07 -6.02
C SER A 72 3.47 3.61 -7.42
N TRP A 73 4.65 2.99 -7.61
CA TRP A 73 5.04 2.44 -8.91
C TRP A 73 4.14 1.29 -9.36
N ASN A 74 3.66 0.46 -8.44
CA ASN A 74 2.62 -0.52 -8.77
C ASN A 74 1.32 0.17 -9.23
N GLY A 75 0.91 1.25 -8.56
CA GLY A 75 -0.23 2.08 -8.99
C GLY A 75 -0.04 2.63 -10.41
N MET A 76 1.18 3.01 -10.79
CA MET A 76 1.50 3.47 -12.15
C MET A 76 1.52 2.33 -13.19
N ILE A 77 1.90 1.10 -12.82
CA ILE A 77 1.72 -0.09 -13.67
C ILE A 77 0.24 -0.33 -13.93
N GLU A 78 -0.60 -0.29 -12.89
CA GLU A 78 -2.04 -0.50 -13.03
C GLU A 78 -2.69 0.62 -13.84
N TYR A 79 -2.30 1.89 -13.61
CA TYR A 79 -2.71 3.01 -14.46
C TYR A 79 -2.45 2.73 -15.94
N TYR A 80 -1.23 2.31 -16.29
CA TYR A 80 -0.91 1.94 -17.68
C TYR A 80 -1.76 0.77 -18.17
N HIS A 81 -1.97 -0.25 -17.33
CA HIS A 81 -2.78 -1.42 -17.69
C HIS A 81 -4.24 -1.05 -17.99
N TYR A 82 -4.90 -0.27 -17.13
CA TYR A 82 -6.31 0.11 -17.29
C TYR A 82 -6.52 1.18 -18.37
N THR A 83 -5.63 2.15 -18.48
CA THR A 83 -5.84 3.31 -19.38
C THR A 83 -5.16 3.17 -20.73
N LYS A 84 -4.17 2.26 -20.84
CA LYS A 84 -3.25 2.12 -21.98
C LYS A 84 -2.47 3.41 -22.30
N ASP A 85 -2.37 4.34 -21.36
CA ASP A 85 -1.62 5.60 -21.53
C ASP A 85 -0.13 5.41 -21.23
N PRO A 86 0.76 5.48 -22.24
CA PRO A 86 2.19 5.21 -22.05
C PRO A 86 2.97 6.39 -21.46
N GLN A 87 2.34 7.53 -21.16
CA GLN A 87 3.01 8.76 -20.77
C GLN A 87 4.06 8.57 -19.65
N TYR A 88 3.76 7.73 -18.66
CA TYR A 88 4.64 7.47 -17.50
C TYR A 88 5.31 6.09 -17.52
N LEU A 89 5.22 5.36 -18.64
CA LEU A 89 5.77 4.01 -18.77
C LEU A 89 7.27 3.99 -18.48
N ASN A 90 8.04 4.87 -19.11
CA ASN A 90 9.50 4.88 -18.99
C ASN A 90 9.97 5.24 -17.57
N ILE A 91 9.35 6.23 -16.92
CA ILE A 91 9.77 6.64 -15.57
C ILE A 91 9.39 5.59 -14.52
N THR A 92 8.24 4.93 -14.70
CA THR A 92 7.82 3.79 -13.87
C THR A 92 8.81 2.64 -13.99
N TYR A 93 9.18 2.31 -15.22
CA TYR A 93 10.14 1.26 -15.51
C TYR A 93 11.52 1.55 -14.90
N GLN A 94 12.02 2.78 -15.03
CA GLN A 94 13.29 3.21 -14.43
C GLN A 94 13.26 3.15 -12.91
N GLY A 95 12.17 3.62 -12.30
CA GLY A 95 12.01 3.64 -10.85
C GLY A 95 11.97 2.26 -10.21
N LEU A 96 11.36 1.28 -10.88
CA LEU A 96 11.35 -0.11 -10.42
C LEU A 96 12.74 -0.75 -10.52
N LEU A 97 13.37 -0.68 -11.69
CA LEU A 97 14.67 -1.31 -11.90
C LEU A 97 15.81 -0.69 -11.08
N SER A 98 15.67 0.57 -10.65
CA SER A 98 16.68 1.19 -9.79
C SER A 98 16.68 0.67 -8.35
N GLN A 99 15.66 -0.08 -7.94
CA GLN A 99 15.40 -0.51 -6.56
C GLN A 99 15.34 -2.04 -6.38
N VAL A 100 15.71 -2.84 -7.39
CA VAL A 100 15.60 -4.32 -7.34
C VAL A 100 16.58 -5.03 -6.40
N GLY A 101 17.59 -4.34 -5.88
CA GLY A 101 18.59 -4.92 -4.99
C GLY A 101 19.63 -5.82 -5.68
N PRO A 102 20.66 -6.27 -4.94
CA PRO A 102 21.72 -7.12 -5.47
C PRO A 102 21.26 -8.54 -5.84
N GLU A 103 20.24 -9.06 -5.14
CA GLU A 103 19.69 -10.41 -5.36
C GLU A 103 18.42 -10.40 -6.26
N TYR A 104 18.09 -9.24 -6.84
CA TYR A 104 16.90 -9.04 -7.66
C TYR A 104 15.61 -9.46 -6.95
N ASP A 105 15.45 -9.07 -5.69
CA ASP A 105 14.32 -9.43 -4.84
C ASP A 105 13.68 -8.20 -4.15
N PHE A 106 14.08 -6.99 -4.52
CA PHE A 106 13.73 -5.76 -3.79
C PHE A 106 14.09 -5.82 -2.31
N ASN A 107 15.23 -6.42 -1.97
CA ASN A 107 15.89 -6.21 -0.68
C ASN A 107 17.05 -5.23 -0.88
N MET A 108 16.92 -4.02 -0.36
CA MET A 108 17.87 -2.93 -0.63
C MET A 108 18.74 -2.65 0.60
N PRO A 109 20.07 -2.90 0.54
CA PRO A 109 20.95 -2.63 1.68
C PRO A 109 20.92 -1.17 2.19
N SER A 110 20.58 -0.19 1.33
CA SER A 110 20.41 1.21 1.72
C SER A 110 19.14 1.49 2.53
N GLU A 111 18.21 0.54 2.61
CA GLU A 111 16.94 0.69 3.32
C GLU A 111 16.89 -0.18 4.59
N ALA A 112 17.94 -0.96 4.88
CA ALA A 112 18.00 -1.95 5.96
C ALA A 112 17.57 -1.44 7.35
N PHE A 113 17.70 -0.14 7.62
CA PHE A 113 17.29 0.45 8.90
C PHE A 113 15.77 0.49 9.11
N ASP A 114 15.01 0.58 8.03
CA ASP A 114 13.55 0.75 8.02
C ASP A 114 12.82 -0.40 7.32
N GLU A 115 13.57 -1.36 6.77
CA GLU A 115 13.04 -2.41 5.90
C GLU A 115 12.33 -3.54 6.65
N GLY A 116 11.04 -3.69 6.38
CA GLY A 116 10.19 -4.80 6.78
C GLY A 116 9.73 -5.71 5.62
N ASN A 117 9.09 -6.82 6.00
CA ASN A 117 8.47 -7.79 5.09
C ASN A 117 7.31 -7.20 4.29
N ASP A 118 6.59 -6.25 4.88
CA ASP A 118 5.62 -5.43 4.18
C ASP A 118 6.28 -4.45 3.20
N ASP A 119 7.38 -3.79 3.58
CA ASP A 119 8.08 -2.83 2.72
C ASP A 119 8.53 -3.48 1.40
N GLN A 120 9.28 -4.58 1.48
CA GLN A 120 9.64 -5.38 0.31
C GLN A 120 8.39 -5.91 -0.41
N GLY A 121 7.36 -6.33 0.33
CA GLY A 121 6.11 -6.82 -0.22
C GLY A 121 5.45 -5.84 -1.21
N PHE A 122 5.43 -4.54 -0.89
CA PHE A 122 4.84 -3.52 -1.77
C PHE A 122 5.62 -3.32 -3.08
N TRP A 123 6.94 -3.44 -3.06
CA TRP A 123 7.75 -3.46 -4.28
C TRP A 123 7.56 -4.74 -5.09
N VAL A 124 7.52 -5.88 -4.42
CA VAL A 124 7.32 -7.19 -5.06
C VAL A 124 5.94 -7.29 -5.71
N PHE A 125 4.92 -6.65 -5.14
CA PHE A 125 3.62 -6.53 -5.80
C PHE A 125 3.70 -5.80 -7.13
N ALA A 126 4.59 -4.81 -7.28
CA ALA A 126 4.82 -4.14 -8.55
C ALA A 126 5.40 -5.11 -9.59
N ALA A 127 6.41 -5.91 -9.23
CA ALA A 127 6.95 -6.94 -10.13
C ALA A 127 5.92 -8.03 -10.46
N MET A 128 5.13 -8.47 -9.49
CA MET A 128 4.07 -9.44 -9.75
C MET A 128 2.99 -8.86 -10.68
N SER A 129 2.60 -7.60 -10.51
CA SER A 129 1.64 -6.93 -11.41
C SER A 129 2.24 -6.70 -12.79
N ALA A 130 3.52 -6.34 -12.87
CA ALA A 130 4.25 -6.23 -14.13
C ALA A 130 4.26 -7.57 -14.90
N ALA A 131 4.45 -8.68 -14.17
CA ALA A 131 4.39 -10.02 -14.72
C ALA A 131 2.98 -10.44 -15.16
N GLU A 132 1.93 -10.02 -14.45
CA GLU A 132 0.52 -10.34 -14.75
C GLU A 132 -0.08 -9.48 -15.87
N TYR A 133 0.37 -8.24 -16.03
CA TYR A 133 -0.20 -7.27 -16.97
C TYR A 133 0.63 -7.07 -18.25
N SER A 134 1.56 -7.99 -18.54
CA SER A 134 2.41 -7.92 -19.74
C SER A 134 3.24 -6.63 -19.82
N PHE A 135 3.68 -6.10 -18.67
CA PHE A 135 4.55 -4.93 -18.65
C PHE A 135 5.88 -5.26 -19.33
N PRO A 136 6.54 -4.29 -20.01
CA PRO A 136 7.83 -4.51 -20.67
C PRO A 136 8.83 -5.25 -19.79
N GLN A 137 9.47 -6.29 -20.31
CA GLN A 137 10.41 -7.11 -19.54
C GLN A 137 11.74 -6.38 -19.32
N PRO A 138 12.40 -6.56 -18.16
CA PRO A 138 13.74 -6.04 -17.89
C PRO A 138 14.77 -6.48 -18.94
N PRO A 139 15.73 -5.64 -19.37
CA PRO A 139 16.86 -6.10 -20.16
C PRO A 139 17.84 -6.87 -19.26
N ALA A 140 18.69 -7.70 -19.87
CA ALA A 140 19.84 -8.25 -19.17
C ALA A 140 20.71 -7.13 -18.56
N PRO A 141 21.28 -7.32 -17.35
CA PRO A 141 21.32 -8.56 -16.57
C PRO A 141 20.11 -8.82 -15.66
N PHE A 142 19.11 -7.93 -15.66
CA PHE A 142 17.93 -8.10 -14.81
C PHE A 142 17.10 -9.31 -15.27
N PRO A 143 16.63 -10.16 -14.35
CA PRO A 143 15.76 -11.28 -14.71
C PRO A 143 14.33 -10.80 -14.99
N PRO A 144 13.46 -11.64 -15.60
CA PRO A 144 12.06 -11.31 -15.82
C PRO A 144 11.32 -10.93 -14.52
N TRP A 145 10.29 -10.10 -14.61
CA TRP A 145 9.54 -9.63 -13.43
C TRP A 145 9.02 -10.76 -12.53
N VAL A 146 8.57 -11.87 -13.12
CA VAL A 146 8.12 -13.04 -12.34
C VAL A 146 9.26 -13.64 -11.52
N GLN A 147 10.48 -13.71 -12.07
CA GLN A 147 11.62 -14.26 -11.34
C GLN A 147 12.03 -13.34 -10.18
N ILE A 148 11.94 -12.01 -10.36
CA ILE A 148 12.16 -11.03 -9.28
C ILE A 148 11.17 -11.28 -8.13
N ALA A 149 9.89 -11.48 -8.47
CA ALA A 149 8.86 -11.81 -7.48
C ALA A 149 9.09 -13.17 -6.80
N GLN A 150 9.59 -14.17 -7.54
CA GLN A 150 9.94 -15.49 -6.99
C GLN A 150 11.14 -15.43 -6.05
N ASN A 151 12.19 -14.66 -6.37
CA ASN A 151 13.35 -14.47 -5.49
C ASN A 151 12.92 -13.90 -4.14
N ALA A 152 12.07 -12.86 -4.14
CA ALA A 152 11.55 -12.27 -2.91
C ALA A 152 10.65 -13.23 -2.12
N TRP A 153 9.82 -14.01 -2.83
CA TRP A 153 9.00 -15.05 -2.20
C TRP A 153 9.85 -16.10 -1.49
N GLU A 154 10.97 -16.52 -2.09
CA GLU A 154 11.92 -17.46 -1.47
C GLU A 154 12.54 -16.86 -0.20
N SER A 155 12.93 -15.58 -0.23
CA SER A 155 13.40 -14.85 0.96
C SER A 155 12.34 -14.80 2.07
N CYS A 156 11.05 -14.60 1.74
CA CYS A 156 9.95 -14.71 2.72
C CYS A 156 9.84 -16.12 3.31
N ALA A 157 9.87 -17.17 2.48
CA ALA A 157 9.79 -18.55 2.95
C ALA A 157 10.96 -18.91 3.90
N VAL A 158 12.17 -18.41 3.64
CA VAL A 158 13.35 -18.60 4.53
C VAL A 158 13.17 -17.91 5.87
N ARG A 159 12.56 -16.72 5.90
CA ARG A 159 12.32 -15.96 7.15
C ARG A 159 11.16 -16.49 7.98
N TRP A 160 10.32 -17.35 7.42
CA TRP A 160 9.24 -17.99 8.17
C TRP A 160 9.81 -18.94 9.22
N ASN A 161 9.72 -18.53 10.49
CA ASN A 161 10.25 -19.29 11.61
C ASN A 161 9.13 -19.82 12.52
N THR A 162 9.14 -21.13 12.77
CA THR A 162 8.17 -21.83 13.62
C THR A 162 8.55 -21.90 15.10
N SER A 163 9.74 -21.43 15.51
CA SER A 163 10.17 -21.46 16.91
C SER A 163 9.36 -20.51 17.82
N GLY A 164 8.89 -19.39 17.25
CA GLY A 164 8.03 -18.42 17.92
C GLY A 164 6.65 -18.40 17.26
N CYS A 165 5.59 -18.56 18.06
CA CYS A 165 4.20 -18.52 17.61
C CYS A 165 3.83 -19.52 16.50
N HIS A 166 4.54 -20.65 16.43
CA HIS A 166 4.30 -21.71 15.44
C HIS A 166 4.39 -21.28 13.96
N GLY A 167 4.99 -20.13 13.68
CA GLY A 167 5.08 -19.55 12.33
C GLY A 167 4.83 -18.05 12.35
N GLY A 168 4.59 -17.47 11.18
CA GLY A 168 4.32 -16.05 10.99
C GLY A 168 5.60 -15.27 10.74
N LEU A 169 5.58 -14.47 9.68
CA LEU A 169 6.60 -13.46 9.43
C LEU A 169 6.54 -12.38 10.51
N LYS A 170 7.72 -11.94 10.93
CA LYS A 170 7.90 -10.71 11.70
C LYS A 170 7.63 -9.51 10.80
N TRP A 171 7.40 -8.36 11.41
CA TRP A 171 7.32 -7.10 10.69
C TRP A 171 8.66 -6.79 10.02
N GLN A 172 9.71 -6.65 10.82
CA GLN A 172 11.06 -6.22 10.38
C GLN A 172 11.94 -7.35 9.82
N PHE A 173 12.94 -6.98 8.99
CA PHE A 173 14.00 -7.89 8.48
C PHE A 173 15.13 -8.14 9.47
N HIS A 174 15.50 -7.10 10.21
CA HIS A 174 16.70 -7.06 11.02
C HIS A 174 16.35 -7.05 12.50
N ALA A 175 17.11 -7.81 13.29
CA ALA A 175 16.84 -7.97 14.73
C ALA A 175 17.04 -6.68 15.53
N GLU A 176 17.80 -5.75 14.97
CA GLU A 176 18.12 -4.45 15.50
C GLU A 176 16.97 -3.44 15.30
N ASN A 177 16.05 -3.69 14.37
CA ASN A 177 14.98 -2.77 14.04
C ASN A 177 13.85 -2.81 15.08
N ALA A 178 13.28 -1.65 15.37
CA ALA A 178 12.13 -1.54 16.25
C ALA A 178 10.95 -2.32 15.64
N GLY A 179 10.35 -3.22 16.42
CA GLY A 179 9.29 -4.09 15.93
C GLY A 179 9.70 -5.47 15.45
N TRP A 180 10.97 -5.85 15.63
CA TRP A 180 11.45 -7.20 15.31
C TRP A 180 10.59 -8.34 15.91
N TYR A 181 10.07 -8.19 17.12
CA TYR A 181 9.23 -9.23 17.74
C TYR A 181 7.75 -9.15 17.34
N TYR A 182 7.35 -8.06 16.70
CA TYR A 182 5.99 -7.90 16.21
C TYR A 182 5.79 -8.74 14.95
N LYS A 183 4.73 -9.54 14.91
CA LYS A 183 4.27 -10.28 13.75
C LYS A 183 3.03 -9.58 13.21
N SER A 184 3.27 -8.66 12.28
CA SER A 184 2.20 -7.86 11.68
C SER A 184 1.40 -8.67 10.68
N THR A 185 0.10 -8.36 10.61
CA THR A 185 -0.80 -8.95 9.64
C THR A 185 -0.43 -8.57 8.22
N ILE A 186 0.04 -7.34 7.98
CA ILE A 186 0.41 -6.89 6.64
C ILE A 186 1.59 -7.68 6.06
N SER A 187 2.65 -7.96 6.84
CA SER A 187 3.78 -8.77 6.37
C SER A 187 3.34 -10.17 5.92
N ASN A 188 2.43 -10.77 6.68
CA ASN A 188 1.87 -12.08 6.38
C ASN A 188 0.84 -12.01 5.24
N GLY A 189 0.05 -10.94 5.14
CA GLY A 189 -0.87 -10.67 4.04
C GLY A 189 -0.15 -10.48 2.71
N CYS A 190 1.00 -9.79 2.71
CA CYS A 190 1.88 -9.67 1.57
C CYS A 190 2.36 -11.03 1.08
N PHE A 191 2.87 -11.87 2.00
CA PHE A 191 3.34 -13.20 1.66
C PHE A 191 2.19 -14.13 1.19
N PHE A 192 1.02 -14.03 1.81
CA PHE A 192 -0.18 -14.78 1.42
C PHE A 192 -0.63 -14.41 0.01
N GLN A 193 -0.80 -13.12 -0.26
CA GLN A 193 -1.24 -12.62 -1.57
C GLN A 193 -0.23 -12.99 -2.67
N LEU A 194 1.07 -12.83 -2.41
CA LEU A 194 2.11 -13.21 -3.36
C LEU A 194 2.10 -14.72 -3.64
N SER A 195 1.95 -15.55 -2.60
CA SER A 195 1.81 -17.01 -2.74
C SER A 195 0.59 -17.37 -3.60
N ALA A 196 -0.56 -16.72 -3.37
CA ALA A 196 -1.75 -16.94 -4.17
C ALA A 196 -1.54 -16.59 -5.65
N ARG A 197 -0.96 -15.42 -5.92
CA ARG A 197 -0.67 -14.92 -7.26
C ARG A 197 0.33 -15.78 -8.00
N LEU A 198 1.42 -16.19 -7.36
CA LEU A 198 2.41 -17.11 -7.94
C LEU A 198 1.82 -18.51 -8.18
N ALA A 199 0.97 -19.03 -7.30
CA ALA A 199 0.26 -20.30 -7.52
C ALA A 199 -0.56 -20.25 -8.81
N ARG A 200 -1.36 -19.19 -8.98
CA ARG A 200 -2.17 -18.99 -10.19
C ARG A 200 -1.32 -18.76 -11.43
N TYR A 201 -0.28 -17.94 -11.32
CA TYR A 201 0.55 -17.55 -12.45
C TYR A 201 1.35 -18.74 -13.01
N THR A 202 1.96 -19.52 -12.12
CA THR A 202 2.90 -20.59 -12.48
C THR A 202 2.27 -21.98 -12.54
N GLY A 203 1.14 -22.18 -11.86
CA GLY A 203 0.56 -23.51 -11.64
C GLY A 203 1.29 -24.36 -10.61
N ASN A 204 2.33 -23.84 -9.93
CA ASN A 204 3.13 -24.59 -8.97
C ASN A 204 2.42 -24.72 -7.62
N ALA A 205 2.16 -25.96 -7.22
CA ALA A 205 1.44 -26.31 -5.99
C ALA A 205 2.17 -25.90 -4.69
N THR A 206 3.48 -25.67 -4.71
CA THR A 206 4.24 -25.19 -3.54
C THR A 206 3.73 -23.84 -3.06
N TYR A 207 3.38 -22.94 -3.98
CA TYR A 207 2.83 -21.63 -3.61
C TYR A 207 1.44 -21.77 -2.97
N LEU A 208 0.60 -22.69 -3.47
CA LEU A 208 -0.69 -23.01 -2.83
C LEU A 208 -0.51 -23.58 -1.42
N LEU A 209 0.47 -24.47 -1.22
CA LEU A 209 0.78 -25.01 0.10
C LEU A 209 1.11 -23.89 1.08
N TRP A 210 2.00 -22.97 0.70
CA TRP A 210 2.35 -21.82 1.53
C TRP A 210 1.18 -20.88 1.78
N ALA A 211 0.34 -20.61 0.77
CA ALA A 211 -0.83 -19.78 0.98
C ALA A 211 -1.80 -20.37 2.02
N ASN A 212 -1.97 -21.70 2.05
CA ASN A 212 -2.72 -22.37 3.11
C ASN A 212 -2.01 -22.26 4.46
N THR A 213 -0.70 -22.51 4.53
CA THR A 213 0.09 -22.38 5.77
C THR A 213 -0.06 -21.00 6.41
N ILE A 214 0.03 -19.94 5.59
CA ILE A 214 -0.07 -18.56 6.07
C ILE A 214 -1.50 -18.27 6.53
N TRP A 215 -2.52 -18.65 5.74
CA TRP A 215 -3.92 -18.48 6.12
C TRP A 215 -4.24 -19.16 7.46
N ASP A 216 -3.86 -20.42 7.59
CA ASP A 216 -4.14 -21.23 8.78
C ASP A 216 -3.40 -20.68 10.00
N TRP A 217 -2.17 -20.19 9.83
CA TRP A 217 -1.45 -19.49 10.89
C TRP A 217 -2.16 -18.20 11.30
N THR A 218 -2.51 -17.33 10.36
CA THR A 218 -3.15 -16.03 10.63
C THR A 218 -4.49 -16.21 11.35
N ARG A 219 -5.30 -17.20 10.96
CA ARG A 219 -6.51 -17.60 11.70
C ARG A 219 -6.18 -18.20 13.07
N GLY A 220 -5.19 -19.08 13.13
CA GLY A 220 -4.81 -19.82 14.35
C GLY A 220 -4.32 -18.92 15.48
N VAL A 221 -3.63 -17.82 15.16
CA VAL A 221 -3.21 -16.81 16.15
C VAL A 221 -4.27 -15.74 16.41
N GLY A 222 -5.44 -15.82 15.75
CA GLY A 222 -6.58 -14.92 15.97
C GLY A 222 -6.49 -13.57 15.28
N LEU A 223 -5.58 -13.40 14.30
CA LEU A 223 -5.48 -12.16 13.52
C LEU A 223 -6.60 -12.01 12.49
N ILE A 224 -7.19 -13.14 12.07
CA ILE A 224 -8.47 -13.16 11.36
C ILE A 224 -9.47 -13.92 12.25
N ASP A 225 -10.56 -13.27 12.62
CA ASP A 225 -11.59 -13.89 13.47
C ASP A 225 -12.64 -14.67 12.65
N ASP A 226 -13.64 -15.23 13.35
CA ASP A 226 -14.73 -15.99 12.72
C ASP A 226 -15.69 -15.12 11.90
N MET A 227 -15.70 -13.81 12.13
CA MET A 227 -16.44 -12.83 11.33
C MET A 227 -15.58 -12.23 10.21
N TYR A 228 -14.38 -12.77 9.99
CA TYR A 228 -13.39 -12.30 9.01
C TYR A 228 -12.87 -10.87 9.25
N ASN A 229 -13.04 -10.32 10.45
CA ASN A 229 -12.32 -9.10 10.83
C ASN A 229 -10.83 -9.39 10.78
N VAL A 230 -10.05 -8.45 10.24
CA VAL A 230 -8.61 -8.60 10.06
C VAL A 230 -7.87 -7.56 10.90
N TYR A 231 -7.22 -8.04 11.95
CA TYR A 231 -6.54 -7.25 12.98
C TYR A 231 -5.08 -6.93 12.60
N ASP A 232 -4.41 -6.07 13.36
CA ASP A 232 -3.14 -5.47 12.94
C ASP A 232 -1.93 -6.38 13.10
N GLY A 233 -1.89 -7.17 14.17
CA GLY A 233 -0.77 -8.04 14.45
C GLY A 233 -0.74 -8.52 15.89
N THR A 234 0.39 -9.13 16.26
CA THR A 234 0.61 -9.70 17.59
C THR A 234 2.10 -9.78 17.89
N ASP A 235 2.49 -10.04 19.14
CA ASP A 235 3.88 -9.98 19.57
C ASP A 235 4.39 -11.37 20.02
N GLU A 236 5.54 -11.77 19.46
CA GLU A 236 6.20 -13.04 19.78
C GLU A 236 6.62 -13.13 21.26
N LEU A 237 6.97 -12.02 21.90
CA LEU A 237 7.30 -11.98 23.33
C LEU A 237 6.09 -12.27 24.23
N LEU A 238 4.89 -12.12 23.69
CA LEU A 238 3.62 -12.44 24.34
C LEU A 238 3.01 -13.75 23.81
N ASN A 239 3.85 -14.62 23.23
CA ASN A 239 3.47 -15.89 22.61
C ASN A 239 2.37 -15.73 21.54
N CYS A 240 2.28 -14.54 20.92
CA CYS A 240 1.22 -14.18 19.98
C CYS A 240 -0.21 -14.32 20.54
N THR A 241 -0.38 -14.20 21.85
CA THR A 241 -1.69 -14.33 22.52
C THR A 241 -2.40 -12.99 22.72
N ALA A 242 -1.66 -11.88 22.62
CA ALA A 242 -2.19 -10.53 22.66
C ALA A 242 -2.30 -9.99 21.23
N VAL A 243 -3.51 -10.01 20.68
CA VAL A 243 -3.80 -9.45 19.36
C VAL A 243 -4.02 -7.94 19.47
N ASP A 244 -3.34 -7.18 18.62
CA ASP A 244 -3.66 -5.78 18.38
C ASP A 244 -4.89 -5.70 17.46
N HIS A 245 -6.03 -5.30 18.02
CA HIS A 245 -7.31 -5.26 17.33
C HIS A 245 -7.54 -4.00 16.50
N HIS A 246 -6.53 -3.16 16.27
CA HIS A 246 -6.62 -2.14 15.22
C HIS A 246 -6.93 -2.82 13.88
N GLN A 247 -7.78 -2.16 13.08
CA GLN A 247 -8.15 -2.65 11.76
C GLN A 247 -7.82 -1.56 10.74
N TRP A 248 -7.13 -1.98 9.69
CA TRP A 248 -6.69 -1.13 8.58
C TRP A 248 -7.19 -1.71 7.27
N SER A 249 -7.63 -0.84 6.35
CA SER A 249 -8.30 -1.29 5.13
C SER A 249 -7.42 -2.20 4.27
N TYR A 250 -6.11 -1.94 4.24
CA TYR A 250 -5.14 -2.73 3.49
C TYR A 250 -4.94 -4.16 4.04
N ASN A 251 -5.14 -4.41 5.34
CA ASN A 251 -4.96 -5.74 5.92
C ASN A 251 -6.03 -6.68 5.39
N VAL A 252 -7.30 -6.28 5.48
CA VAL A 252 -8.40 -7.07 4.89
C VAL A 252 -8.28 -7.14 3.37
N GLY A 253 -7.87 -6.06 2.70
CA GLY A 253 -7.70 -6.04 1.25
C GLY A 253 -6.66 -7.05 0.74
N ALA A 254 -5.51 -7.18 1.43
CA ALA A 254 -4.44 -8.10 1.04
C ALA A 254 -4.91 -9.57 1.08
N PHE A 255 -5.61 -9.96 2.15
CA PHE A 255 -6.19 -11.30 2.26
C PHE A 255 -7.37 -11.51 1.32
N LEU A 256 -8.22 -10.50 1.11
CA LEU A 256 -9.36 -10.58 0.20
C LEU A 256 -8.91 -10.92 -1.22
N TYR A 257 -7.92 -10.17 -1.74
CA TYR A 257 -7.42 -10.40 -3.08
C TYR A 257 -6.70 -11.75 -3.21
N GLY A 258 -5.86 -12.12 -2.24
CA GLY A 258 -5.23 -13.44 -2.23
C GLY A 258 -6.25 -14.60 -2.20
N ALA A 259 -7.31 -14.49 -1.40
CA ALA A 259 -8.38 -15.48 -1.36
C ALA A 259 -9.13 -15.58 -2.70
N ALA A 260 -9.41 -14.43 -3.34
CA ALA A 260 -10.06 -14.40 -4.65
C ALA A 260 -9.19 -15.04 -5.74
N VAL A 261 -7.88 -14.80 -5.73
CA VAL A 261 -6.92 -15.44 -6.64
C VAL A 261 -6.92 -16.97 -6.44
N LEU A 262 -6.95 -17.44 -5.19
CA LEU A 262 -6.99 -18.88 -4.91
C LEU A 262 -8.34 -19.51 -5.24
N GLN A 263 -9.44 -18.78 -5.07
CA GLN A 263 -10.76 -19.18 -5.56
C GLN A 263 -10.71 -19.41 -7.07
N ASN A 264 -10.09 -18.50 -7.82
CA ASN A 264 -9.89 -18.64 -9.26
C ASN A 264 -9.01 -19.84 -9.61
N TYR A 265 -7.86 -19.97 -8.95
CA TYR A 265 -6.88 -21.04 -9.21
C TYR A 265 -7.42 -22.44 -8.89
N THR A 266 -8.23 -22.57 -7.83
CA THR A 266 -8.76 -23.86 -7.35
C THR A 266 -10.10 -24.23 -7.97
N ASN A 267 -10.47 -23.62 -9.10
CA ASN A 267 -11.74 -23.84 -9.80
C ASN A 267 -12.97 -23.62 -8.90
N SER A 268 -13.01 -22.49 -8.20
CA SER A 268 -14.10 -22.12 -7.30
C SER A 268 -14.32 -23.08 -6.13
N SER A 269 -13.23 -23.58 -5.53
CA SER A 269 -13.33 -24.35 -4.28
C SER A 269 -14.16 -23.60 -3.24
N HIS A 270 -15.14 -24.28 -2.64
CA HIS A 270 -16.06 -23.70 -1.66
C HIS A 270 -15.32 -22.96 -0.54
N ILE A 271 -14.19 -23.51 -0.06
CA ILE A 271 -13.43 -22.89 1.03
C ILE A 271 -12.89 -21.51 0.67
N TRP A 272 -12.38 -21.32 -0.55
CA TRP A 272 -11.84 -20.02 -0.97
C TRP A 272 -12.96 -19.06 -1.37
N MET A 273 -14.07 -19.56 -1.90
CA MET A 273 -15.27 -18.75 -2.12
C MET A 273 -15.82 -18.18 -0.80
N ASP A 274 -15.98 -19.02 0.24
CA ASP A 274 -16.47 -18.59 1.55
C ASP A 274 -15.51 -17.58 2.20
N ARG A 275 -14.20 -17.82 2.10
CA ARG A 275 -13.17 -16.88 2.58
C ARG A 275 -13.24 -15.54 1.86
N THR A 276 -13.37 -15.54 0.53
CA THR A 276 -13.51 -14.31 -0.27
C THR A 276 -14.78 -13.54 0.11
N LEU A 277 -15.92 -14.21 0.28
CA LEU A 277 -17.18 -13.57 0.67
C LEU A 277 -17.08 -12.97 2.08
N GLY A 278 -16.59 -13.74 3.05
CA GLY A 278 -16.44 -13.27 4.43
C GLY A 278 -15.51 -12.05 4.54
N LEU A 279 -14.37 -12.07 3.84
CA LEU A 279 -13.45 -10.92 3.80
C LEU A 279 -14.08 -9.70 3.11
N LEU A 280 -14.84 -9.90 2.02
CA LEU A 280 -15.56 -8.82 1.35
C LEU A 280 -16.65 -8.22 2.26
N ASP A 281 -17.31 -9.04 3.06
CA ASP A 281 -18.25 -8.56 4.07
C ASP A 281 -17.55 -7.77 5.18
N SER A 282 -16.35 -8.17 5.60
CA SER A 282 -15.54 -7.41 6.57
C SER A 282 -15.09 -6.04 6.04
N VAL A 283 -14.95 -5.86 4.72
CA VAL A 283 -14.68 -4.54 4.10
C VAL A 283 -15.78 -3.52 4.43
N ASN A 284 -16.98 -3.95 4.83
CA ASN A 284 -18.05 -3.02 5.21
C ASN A 284 -17.66 -2.05 6.35
N SER A 285 -16.72 -2.44 7.21
CA SER A 285 -16.15 -1.57 8.26
C SER A 285 -15.41 -0.34 7.71
N PHE A 286 -15.00 -0.38 6.44
CA PHE A 286 -14.21 0.65 5.76
C PHE A 286 -14.95 1.39 4.66
N VAL A 287 -16.27 1.17 4.48
CA VAL A 287 -17.04 1.78 3.37
C VAL A 287 -18.26 2.58 3.81
N THR A 288 -18.46 2.76 5.12
CA THR A 288 -19.59 3.53 5.66
C THR A 288 -19.11 4.50 6.75
N PRO A 289 -18.46 5.62 6.38
CA PRO A 289 -17.98 6.62 7.35
C PRO A 289 -19.12 7.20 8.20
N PHE A 290 -20.31 7.37 7.61
CA PHE A 290 -21.52 7.82 8.29
C PHE A 290 -22.74 7.11 7.73
N LYS A 291 -23.84 7.08 8.50
CA LYS A 291 -25.11 6.46 8.03
C LYS A 291 -25.64 7.03 6.71
N ASN A 292 -25.34 8.28 6.39
CA ASN A 292 -25.74 8.97 5.16
C ASN A 292 -24.65 8.99 4.07
N SER A 293 -23.50 8.36 4.31
CA SER A 293 -22.40 8.21 3.36
C SER A 293 -21.99 6.73 3.38
N THR A 294 -22.59 5.96 2.47
CA THR A 294 -22.38 4.51 2.35
C THR A 294 -21.61 4.20 1.07
N ASN A 295 -20.97 3.03 1.02
CA ASN A 295 -20.16 2.53 -0.10
C ASN A 295 -18.94 3.40 -0.44
N MET A 296 -18.46 4.23 0.49
CA MET A 296 -17.35 5.14 0.27
C MET A 296 -16.19 4.78 1.18
N ILE A 297 -15.04 4.47 0.59
CA ILE A 297 -13.87 4.01 1.35
C ILE A 297 -13.33 5.11 2.26
N PHE A 298 -13.08 4.76 3.52
CA PHE A 298 -12.46 5.61 4.54
C PHE A 298 -11.60 4.78 5.51
N GLU A 299 -10.57 5.37 6.13
CA GLU A 299 -9.84 4.72 7.22
C GLU A 299 -10.55 4.89 8.56
N ALA A 300 -11.19 3.80 9.03
CA ALA A 300 -12.06 3.83 10.20
C ALA A 300 -11.36 4.28 11.50
N ALA A 301 -10.10 3.90 11.68
CA ALA A 301 -9.36 4.19 12.90
C ALA A 301 -8.90 5.66 13.01
N CYS A 302 -8.63 6.34 11.89
CA CYS A 302 -7.93 7.64 11.90
C CYS A 302 -8.61 8.76 11.08
N GLU A 303 -9.35 8.44 10.01
CA GLU A 303 -9.77 9.44 9.01
C GLU A 303 -10.82 10.40 9.59
N LEU A 304 -11.79 9.87 10.33
CA LEU A 304 -12.87 10.68 10.93
C LEU A 304 -12.30 11.80 11.82
N LYS A 305 -11.22 11.51 12.55
CA LYS A 305 -10.54 12.44 13.47
C LYS A 305 -9.40 13.25 12.84
N GLN A 306 -9.09 13.04 11.55
CA GLN A 306 -7.88 13.57 10.89
C GLN A 306 -6.60 13.30 11.67
N THR A 307 -6.44 12.07 12.13
CA THR A 307 -5.23 11.63 12.83
C THR A 307 -4.42 10.63 12.02
N CYS A 308 -4.72 10.48 10.72
CA CYS A 308 -3.99 9.55 9.88
C CYS A 308 -2.54 10.02 9.69
N ASN A 309 -1.59 9.10 9.84
CA ASN A 309 -0.18 9.33 9.52
C ASN A 309 0.05 9.20 7.99
N ILE A 310 1.30 9.40 7.54
CA ILE A 310 1.64 9.38 6.12
C ILE A 310 1.30 8.05 5.45
N ASP A 311 1.55 6.93 6.13
CA ASP A 311 1.30 5.58 5.63
C ASP A 311 -0.20 5.32 5.48
N GLN A 312 -0.98 5.65 6.52
CA GLN A 312 -2.44 5.45 6.54
C GLN A 312 -3.18 6.24 5.47
N LEU A 313 -2.65 7.41 5.08
CA LEU A 313 -3.23 8.22 4.01
C LEU A 313 -3.16 7.54 2.63
N SER A 314 -2.35 6.50 2.48
CA SER A 314 -2.22 5.70 1.24
C SER A 314 -3.03 4.40 1.25
N MET A 315 -3.47 3.90 2.41
CA MET A 315 -4.07 2.56 2.55
C MET A 315 -5.30 2.33 1.66
N LYS A 316 -6.10 3.39 1.44
CA LYS A 316 -7.28 3.33 0.56
C LYS A 316 -6.92 2.99 -0.88
N ALA A 317 -5.77 3.45 -1.37
CA ALA A 317 -5.29 3.10 -2.70
C ALA A 317 -5.17 1.58 -2.85
N PHE A 318 -4.59 0.91 -1.85
CA PHE A 318 -4.36 -0.53 -1.90
C PHE A 318 -5.65 -1.31 -1.78
N LEU A 319 -6.57 -0.90 -0.89
CA LEU A 319 -7.90 -1.52 -0.82
C LEU A 319 -8.63 -1.40 -2.17
N VAL A 320 -8.60 -0.23 -2.80
CA VAL A 320 -9.21 -0.03 -4.14
C VAL A 320 -8.63 -0.99 -5.16
N ARG A 321 -7.30 -1.05 -5.28
CA ARG A 321 -6.59 -1.93 -6.22
C ARG A 321 -6.99 -3.39 -6.02
N TRP A 322 -6.99 -3.83 -4.77
CA TRP A 322 -7.28 -5.21 -4.40
C TRP A 322 -8.76 -5.57 -4.50
N LEU A 323 -9.68 -4.61 -4.33
CA LEU A 323 -11.10 -4.80 -4.65
C LEU A 323 -11.31 -4.99 -6.16
N ALA A 324 -10.68 -4.16 -6.99
CA ALA A 324 -10.73 -4.30 -8.44
C ALA A 324 -10.19 -5.67 -8.89
N GLY A 325 -8.98 -6.04 -8.44
CA GLY A 325 -8.40 -7.36 -8.68
C GLY A 325 -9.28 -8.52 -8.18
N THR A 326 -9.93 -8.36 -7.02
CA THR A 326 -10.88 -9.34 -6.48
C THR A 326 -12.07 -9.54 -7.42
N SER A 327 -12.64 -8.48 -7.98
CA SER A 327 -13.76 -8.60 -8.91
C SER A 327 -13.39 -9.33 -10.21
N LEU A 328 -12.14 -9.24 -10.65
CA LEU A 328 -11.62 -9.95 -11.81
C LEU A 328 -11.37 -11.43 -11.51
N MET A 329 -10.85 -11.76 -10.33
CA MET A 329 -10.52 -13.14 -9.95
C MET A 329 -11.75 -13.93 -9.48
N ALA A 330 -12.68 -13.25 -8.81
CA ALA A 330 -13.92 -13.80 -8.26
C ALA A 330 -15.14 -12.99 -8.77
N PRO A 331 -15.61 -13.23 -10.00
CA PRO A 331 -16.62 -12.40 -10.67
C PRO A 331 -17.96 -12.24 -9.93
N PHE A 332 -18.31 -13.18 -9.04
CA PHE A 332 -19.51 -13.07 -8.20
C PHE A 332 -19.47 -11.87 -7.23
N THR A 333 -18.29 -11.29 -7.00
CA THR A 333 -18.10 -10.09 -6.16
C THR A 333 -18.28 -8.78 -6.94
N ALA A 334 -18.30 -8.82 -8.28
CA ALA A 334 -18.20 -7.64 -9.13
C ALA A 334 -19.30 -6.59 -8.89
N GLY A 335 -20.53 -7.04 -8.57
CA GLY A 335 -21.62 -6.13 -8.23
C GLY A 335 -21.30 -5.27 -7.00
N ARG A 336 -20.94 -5.92 -5.88
CA ARG A 336 -20.63 -5.23 -4.62
C ARG A 336 -19.39 -4.35 -4.74
N VAL A 337 -18.33 -4.86 -5.39
CA VAL A 337 -17.11 -4.10 -5.65
C VAL A 337 -17.41 -2.86 -6.50
N GLY A 338 -18.20 -2.99 -7.56
CA GLY A 338 -18.57 -1.89 -8.44
C GLY A 338 -19.31 -0.76 -7.70
N GLU A 339 -20.21 -1.08 -6.77
CA GLU A 339 -20.87 -0.08 -5.93
C GLU A 339 -19.88 0.75 -5.10
N ILE A 340 -18.89 0.08 -4.49
CA ILE A 340 -17.86 0.69 -3.66
C ILE A 340 -16.97 1.60 -4.51
N LEU A 341 -16.45 1.08 -5.63
CA LEU A 341 -15.56 1.83 -6.53
C LEU A 341 -16.24 3.06 -7.11
N ARG A 342 -17.48 2.93 -7.61
CA ARG A 342 -18.24 4.03 -8.23
C ARG A 342 -18.55 5.15 -7.25
N THR A 343 -18.94 4.80 -6.02
CA THR A 343 -19.25 5.81 -5.00
C THR A 343 -17.99 6.49 -4.49
N SER A 344 -16.93 5.71 -4.25
CA SER A 344 -15.64 6.21 -3.81
C SER A 344 -14.98 7.13 -4.84
N ALA A 345 -15.04 6.78 -6.13
CA ALA A 345 -14.46 7.60 -7.20
C ALA A 345 -15.12 8.98 -7.31
N LYS A 346 -16.45 9.05 -7.16
CA LYS A 346 -17.17 10.34 -7.11
C LYS A 346 -16.72 11.21 -5.94
N GLY A 347 -16.57 10.60 -4.76
CA GLY A 347 -16.09 11.30 -3.56
C GLY A 347 -14.64 11.76 -3.68
N ALA A 348 -13.77 10.93 -4.28
CA ALA A 348 -12.38 11.28 -4.56
C ALA A 348 -12.28 12.44 -5.55
N ALA A 349 -12.98 12.37 -6.69
CA ALA A 349 -13.02 13.46 -7.67
C ALA A 349 -13.50 14.78 -7.05
N ALA A 350 -14.54 14.72 -6.21
CA ALA A 350 -15.03 15.88 -5.47
C ALA A 350 -14.04 16.43 -4.43
N SER A 351 -13.12 15.61 -3.90
CA SER A 351 -12.08 16.07 -2.97
C SER A 351 -10.90 16.75 -3.67
N CYS A 352 -10.77 16.58 -4.99
CA CYS A 352 -9.70 17.13 -5.83
C CYS A 352 -9.91 18.60 -6.17
N THR A 353 -10.08 19.46 -5.17
CA THR A 353 -10.27 20.92 -5.34
C THR A 353 -9.23 21.75 -4.59
N GLY A 354 -8.16 21.12 -4.12
CA GLY A 354 -7.18 21.71 -3.22
C GLY A 354 -6.07 22.50 -3.91
N ALA A 355 -5.37 23.31 -3.11
CA ALA A 355 -4.15 24.02 -3.52
C ALA A 355 -2.93 23.06 -3.59
N PRO A 356 -1.84 23.42 -4.31
CA PRO A 356 -1.64 24.66 -5.06
C PRO A 356 -2.17 24.64 -6.49
N SER A 357 -2.44 23.45 -7.06
CA SER A 357 -2.80 23.28 -8.47
C SER A 357 -4.30 23.47 -8.76
N GLY A 358 -5.14 23.61 -7.72
CA GLY A 358 -6.59 23.71 -7.86
C GLY A 358 -7.28 22.37 -8.07
N ASN A 359 -6.51 21.29 -8.26
CA ASN A 359 -6.96 19.91 -8.43
C ASN A 359 -6.31 18.93 -7.45
N THR A 360 -5.67 19.41 -6.37
CA THR A 360 -5.07 18.54 -5.34
C THR A 360 -6.16 17.76 -4.60
N CYS A 361 -6.04 16.44 -4.54
CA CYS A 361 -6.99 15.55 -3.87
C CYS A 361 -6.73 15.45 -2.36
N GLY A 362 -7.82 15.47 -1.59
CA GLY A 362 -7.81 15.26 -0.14
C GLY A 362 -8.18 13.83 0.24
N SER A 363 -8.04 13.50 1.53
CA SER A 363 -8.32 12.17 2.05
C SER A 363 -9.82 11.93 2.29
N LYS A 364 -10.57 12.89 2.83
CA LYS A 364 -11.98 12.69 3.19
C LYS A 364 -12.93 12.79 1.99
N TRP A 365 -13.27 11.67 1.39
CA TRP A 365 -14.14 11.63 0.20
C TRP A 365 -15.61 11.96 0.50
N TYR A 366 -16.02 11.85 1.78
CA TYR A 366 -17.40 12.00 2.23
C TYR A 366 -17.82 13.43 2.58
N ILE A 367 -16.91 14.42 2.47
CA ILE A 367 -17.22 15.83 2.80
C ILE A 367 -17.59 16.69 1.58
N GLY A 368 -17.43 16.15 0.36
CA GLY A 368 -17.78 16.85 -0.88
C GLY A 368 -16.83 17.99 -1.28
N GLY A 369 -15.58 17.96 -0.82
CA GLY A 369 -14.57 18.98 -1.11
C GLY A 369 -13.20 18.60 -0.54
N TRP A 370 -12.21 19.44 -0.79
CA TRP A 370 -10.86 19.26 -0.24
C TRP A 370 -10.84 19.41 1.29
N ASP A 371 -10.17 18.49 1.97
CA ASP A 371 -10.15 18.39 3.44
C ASP A 371 -8.93 19.06 4.10
N GLY A 372 -8.16 19.82 3.30
CA GLY A 372 -6.94 20.50 3.72
C GLY A 372 -5.70 19.60 3.74
N THR A 373 -5.81 18.32 3.40
CA THR A 373 -4.67 17.37 3.36
C THR A 373 -4.18 17.16 1.94
N ALA A 374 -2.87 16.95 1.79
CA ALA A 374 -2.27 16.63 0.50
C ALA A 374 -1.01 15.79 0.71
N GLY A 375 -0.73 14.92 -0.24
CA GLY A 375 0.41 14.02 -0.19
C GLY A 375 0.29 12.91 -1.21
N LEU A 376 1.33 12.09 -1.29
CA LEU A 376 1.43 10.95 -2.20
C LEU A 376 0.26 9.99 -2.00
N GLY A 377 0.03 9.51 -0.77
CA GLY A 377 -1.10 8.64 -0.45
C GLY A 377 -2.47 9.14 -0.91
N GLN A 378 -2.77 10.45 -0.76
CA GLN A 378 -4.04 11.02 -1.22
C GLN A 378 -4.14 11.06 -2.75
N GLN A 379 -3.07 11.49 -3.44
CA GLN A 379 -3.09 11.54 -4.91
C GLN A 379 -3.13 10.13 -5.49
N LEU A 380 -2.40 9.19 -4.88
CA LEU A 380 -2.39 7.78 -5.24
C LEU A 380 -3.79 7.19 -5.09
N SER A 381 -4.41 7.35 -3.93
CA SER A 381 -5.78 6.84 -3.67
C SER A 381 -6.80 7.38 -4.67
N ALA A 382 -6.71 8.66 -5.05
CA ALA A 382 -7.58 9.25 -6.05
C ALA A 382 -7.33 8.68 -7.46
N MET A 383 -6.07 8.53 -7.87
CA MET A 383 -5.71 7.92 -9.15
C MET A 383 -6.23 6.49 -9.26
N GLU A 384 -6.04 5.69 -8.21
CA GLU A 384 -6.40 4.27 -8.23
C GLU A 384 -7.89 4.04 -8.31
N VAL A 385 -8.67 4.82 -7.57
CA VAL A 385 -10.13 4.66 -7.61
C VAL A 385 -10.73 5.13 -8.94
N MET A 386 -10.08 6.09 -9.60
CA MET A 386 -10.49 6.56 -10.92
C MET A 386 -10.20 5.53 -12.00
N TYR A 387 -8.95 5.03 -12.11
CA TYR A 387 -8.66 4.01 -13.13
C TYR A 387 -9.42 2.71 -12.87
N ALA A 388 -9.70 2.35 -11.60
CA ALA A 388 -10.37 1.11 -11.25
C ALA A 388 -11.83 1.04 -11.75
N LEU A 389 -12.43 2.17 -12.15
CA LEU A 389 -13.72 2.17 -12.83
C LEU A 389 -13.69 1.45 -14.18
N LEU A 390 -12.51 1.33 -14.80
CA LEU A 390 -12.29 0.61 -16.07
C LEU A 390 -12.16 -0.90 -15.88
N VAL A 391 -12.41 -1.44 -14.67
CA VAL A 391 -12.18 -2.85 -14.35
C VAL A 391 -12.91 -3.82 -15.26
N ASN A 392 -14.13 -3.49 -15.68
CA ASN A 392 -14.91 -4.33 -16.60
C ASN A 392 -14.51 -4.18 -18.08
N GLU A 393 -13.67 -3.20 -18.40
CA GLU A 393 -13.21 -2.88 -19.75
C GLU A 393 -11.75 -3.33 -19.99
N THR A 394 -11.15 -4.02 -19.01
CA THR A 394 -9.72 -4.36 -19.00
C THR A 394 -9.52 -5.85 -18.76
N ASP A 395 -8.49 -6.41 -19.39
CA ASP A 395 -8.15 -7.82 -19.23
C ASP A 395 -7.78 -8.16 -17.77
N PRO A 396 -8.19 -9.34 -17.27
CA PRO A 396 -7.79 -9.82 -15.96
C PRO A 396 -6.28 -10.14 -15.90
N PRO A 397 -5.66 -10.15 -14.71
CA PRO A 397 -4.31 -10.66 -14.50
C PRO A 397 -4.04 -11.96 -15.28
N ALA A 398 -3.02 -11.95 -16.15
CA ALA A 398 -2.63 -13.11 -16.94
C ALA A 398 -1.96 -14.19 -16.08
N ASN A 399 -1.79 -15.39 -16.64
CA ASN A 399 -0.89 -16.41 -16.12
C ASN A 399 0.24 -16.67 -17.13
N ALA A 400 1.17 -17.56 -16.80
CA ALA A 400 2.32 -17.86 -17.66
C ALA A 400 1.93 -18.37 -19.07
N LEU A 401 0.71 -18.90 -19.27
CA LEU A 401 0.23 -19.40 -20.56
C LEU A 401 -0.40 -18.31 -21.44
N SER A 402 -0.82 -17.19 -20.85
CA SER A 402 -1.57 -16.13 -21.54
C SER A 402 -0.84 -14.79 -21.58
N ILE A 403 0.39 -14.73 -21.08
CA ILE A 403 1.17 -13.49 -21.01
C ILE A 403 1.72 -13.07 -22.37
N SER A 404 1.71 -11.77 -22.67
CA SER A 404 2.39 -11.21 -23.83
C SER A 404 3.76 -10.65 -23.42
N ILE A 405 4.84 -11.22 -23.93
CA ILE A 405 6.19 -10.70 -23.67
C ILE A 405 6.43 -9.45 -24.51
N GLN A 406 6.60 -8.31 -23.84
CA GLN A 406 6.96 -7.04 -24.47
C GLN A 406 8.46 -6.74 -24.23
N PRO A 407 9.22 -6.27 -25.24
CA PRO A 407 10.63 -5.94 -25.06
C PRO A 407 10.80 -4.70 -24.18
N ALA A 408 11.97 -4.59 -23.54
CA ALA A 408 12.36 -3.42 -22.76
C ALA A 408 12.22 -2.12 -23.60
N PRO A 409 11.77 -1.00 -23.00
CA PRO A 409 11.85 0.30 -23.66
C PRO A 409 13.32 0.68 -23.90
N SER A 410 13.59 1.47 -24.94
CA SER A 410 14.95 1.92 -25.31
C SER A 410 15.50 2.97 -24.34
N ILE A 411 15.76 2.58 -23.09
CA ILE A 411 16.27 3.43 -22.00
C ILE A 411 17.42 2.74 -21.28
N SER A 412 18.45 3.51 -20.90
CA SER A 412 19.54 3.02 -20.06
C SER A 412 19.12 3.06 -18.59
N VAL A 413 19.20 1.94 -17.89
CA VAL A 413 18.95 1.87 -16.44
C VAL A 413 20.13 1.21 -15.75
N SER A 414 20.62 1.87 -14.70
CA SER A 414 21.59 1.30 -13.78
C SER A 414 20.90 1.10 -12.42
N ALA A 415 21.09 -0.06 -11.81
CA ALA A 415 20.62 -0.29 -10.44
C ALA A 415 21.33 0.66 -9.47
N THR A 416 20.61 1.14 -8.46
CA THR A 416 21.20 2.00 -7.43
C THR A 416 22.06 1.14 -6.51
N ALA A 417 23.36 1.45 -6.42
CA ALA A 417 24.32 0.69 -5.62
C ALA A 417 24.64 1.35 -4.26
N SER A 418 23.71 2.15 -3.71
CA SER A 418 23.95 2.78 -2.41
C SER A 418 24.00 1.71 -1.31
N THR A 419 25.02 1.77 -0.48
CA THR A 419 25.27 0.81 0.60
C THR A 419 25.09 1.40 2.00
N GLN A 420 24.72 2.68 2.11
CA GLN A 420 24.52 3.34 3.39
C GLN A 420 23.02 3.31 3.77
N PRO A 421 22.66 2.72 4.93
CA PRO A 421 21.29 2.71 5.43
C PRO A 421 20.76 4.11 5.77
N SER A 422 19.43 4.27 5.77
CA SER A 422 18.70 5.39 6.41
C SER A 422 19.02 5.49 7.92
N ASP A 423 18.93 6.69 8.49
CA ASP A 423 19.23 6.97 9.93
C ASP A 423 17.96 7.09 10.82
N THR A 424 16.74 6.95 10.27
CA THR A 424 15.48 7.32 10.97
C THR A 424 14.41 6.24 10.95
N SER A 425 14.04 5.69 12.13
CA SER A 425 13.24 4.48 12.20
C SER A 425 11.74 4.74 12.03
N ARG A 426 11.05 3.91 11.26
CA ARG A 426 9.58 3.93 11.18
C ARG A 426 8.93 3.57 12.54
N PRO A 427 7.89 4.29 13.00
CA PRO A 427 7.21 3.96 14.26
C PRO A 427 6.55 2.57 14.24
N LEU A 428 6.61 1.85 15.36
CA LEU A 428 6.04 0.49 15.51
C LEU A 428 4.52 0.42 15.38
N HIS A 429 3.83 1.50 15.70
CA HIS A 429 2.38 1.54 15.65
C HIS A 429 1.94 2.73 14.82
N ASP A 430 1.23 2.43 13.74
CA ASP A 430 0.56 3.45 12.94
C ASP A 430 -0.62 4.06 13.72
N GLY A 431 -1.19 3.35 14.71
CA GLY A 431 -2.23 3.86 15.60
C GLY A 431 -1.69 4.75 16.74
N THR A 432 -2.30 5.91 16.97
CA THR A 432 -2.08 6.68 18.22
C THR A 432 -2.79 5.99 19.39
N GLY A 433 -2.17 4.94 19.94
CA GLY A 433 -2.54 4.37 21.22
C GLY A 433 -2.15 5.30 22.39
N PRO A 434 -2.89 5.31 23.52
CA PRO A 434 -2.59 6.17 24.65
C PRO A 434 -1.22 5.80 25.23
N GLY A 435 -0.33 6.79 25.29
CA GLY A 435 1.09 6.65 25.63
C GLY A 435 1.42 5.55 26.63
N LEU A 436 2.01 4.47 26.12
CA LEU A 436 2.91 3.65 26.91
C LEU A 436 4.12 4.53 27.22
N ARG A 437 4.11 5.11 28.43
CA ARG A 437 5.29 5.78 29.00
C ARG A 437 6.48 4.84 28.81
N GLU A 438 7.45 5.30 28.01
CA GLU A 438 8.82 4.80 28.05
C GLU A 438 9.22 4.61 29.52
N ARG A 439 9.28 3.36 29.97
CA ARG A 439 10.04 3.05 31.17
C ARG A 439 11.49 3.17 30.75
N ALA A 440 12.00 4.40 30.82
CA ALA A 440 13.42 4.67 30.78
C ALA A 440 14.10 3.67 31.74
N HIS A 441 14.96 2.81 31.18
CA HIS A 441 15.87 1.98 31.96
C HIS A 441 16.75 2.89 32.81
N ARG A 442 16.29 3.22 34.02
CA ARG A 442 17.13 3.81 35.05
C ARG A 442 18.14 2.75 35.45
N ARG A 443 19.38 2.93 35.00
CA ARG A 443 20.56 2.29 35.61
C ARG A 443 20.51 2.59 37.11
N VAL A 444 20.35 1.54 37.92
CA VAL A 444 20.47 1.64 39.37
C VAL A 444 21.95 1.85 39.69
N PRO A 445 22.36 2.95 40.36
CA PRO A 445 23.71 3.06 40.86
C PRO A 445 23.83 2.13 42.09
N MET A 446 24.83 1.26 42.07
CA MET A 446 25.18 0.40 43.19
C MET A 446 25.65 1.29 44.34
N ILE A 447 24.82 1.45 45.39
CA ILE A 447 25.23 2.05 46.66
C ILE A 447 25.61 0.90 47.58
N VAL A 448 26.91 0.79 47.86
CA VAL A 448 27.46 -0.09 48.89
C VAL A 448 27.11 0.53 50.24
N SER A 449 26.15 -0.06 50.96
CA SER A 449 25.86 0.30 52.35
C SER A 449 26.61 -0.62 53.30
N THR A 450 27.61 -0.06 53.97
CA THR A 450 28.37 -0.65 55.08
C THR A 450 27.44 -0.84 56.28
N LEU A 451 27.18 -2.09 56.67
CA LEU A 451 26.39 -2.43 57.86
C LEU A 451 27.31 -2.43 59.09
N LEU A 452 27.18 -1.43 59.96
CA LEU A 452 27.73 -1.45 61.32
C LEU A 452 26.85 -2.35 62.20
N ILE A 453 27.42 -3.44 62.69
CA ILE A 453 26.84 -4.29 63.73
C ILE A 453 27.32 -3.75 65.09
N LEU A 454 26.41 -3.20 65.89
CA LEU A 454 26.61 -2.97 67.32
C LEU A 454 25.98 -4.15 68.08
N LEU A 455 26.84 -5.08 68.50
CA LEU A 455 26.54 -6.10 69.50
C LEU A 455 26.64 -5.46 70.89
N GLY A 456 25.53 -5.47 71.64
CA GLY A 456 25.55 -5.29 73.08
C GLY A 456 26.11 -6.55 73.73
N VAL A 457 27.18 -6.39 74.50
CA VAL A 457 27.78 -7.40 75.36
C VAL A 457 27.30 -7.13 76.79
N SER A 458 26.98 -8.20 77.53
CA SER A 458 27.07 -8.19 79.00
C SER A 458 28.52 -8.21 79.43
#